data_AF-A0A1B9YEA6-F1
#
_entry.id   AF-A0A1B9YEA6-F1
#
_cell.length_a   1.000
_cell.length_b   1.000
_cell.length_c   1.000
_cell.angle_alpha   90.00
_cell.angle_beta   90.00
_cell.angle_gamma   90.00
#
_symmetry.space_group_name_H-M   'P 1'
#
loop_
_entity.id
_entity.type
_entity.pdbx_description
1 polymer ?
#
loop_
_entity_poly.entity_id
_entity_poly.type
_entity_poly.pdbx_seq_one_letter_code
_entity_poly.pdbx_strand_id
1 'polypeptide(L)'
;MSQRLIIENIEPSAINVLLKLEQYLDTVSVSKTNQYLIKIRASQINGCTYCIDMHSRHALEFGEMPERIDLISNWRNNTNSFSEEEQLLLAVTEEITLINEKGLSDDLYRKTELFFGQKQTVQIVMVVITINAWNRLVVSFKSAPTH
;
A
#
# COMPACT_ATOMS: atom_id res chain seq x y z
N MET A 1 -11.04 0.95 -22.87
CA MET A 1 -10.24 -0.30 -22.88
C MET A 1 -11.18 -1.45 -22.52
N SER A 2 -11.12 -2.60 -23.19
CA SER A 2 -11.92 -3.77 -22.83
C SER A 2 -11.39 -4.43 -21.54
N GLN A 3 -12.31 -4.84 -20.67
CA GLN A 3 -12.02 -5.69 -19.51
C GLN A 3 -11.47 -7.04 -20.01
N ARG A 4 -10.42 -7.59 -19.36
CA ARG A 4 -9.84 -8.88 -19.79
C ARG A 4 -10.66 -10.04 -19.25
N LEU A 5 -10.46 -10.40 -17.99
CA LEU A 5 -11.16 -11.48 -17.30
C LEU A 5 -11.67 -11.00 -15.94
N ILE A 6 -12.80 -11.56 -15.49
CA ILE A 6 -13.32 -11.37 -14.14
C ILE A 6 -12.86 -12.58 -13.33
N ILE A 7 -11.86 -12.37 -12.45
CA ILE A 7 -11.19 -13.46 -11.72
C ILE A 7 -12.20 -14.20 -10.83
N GLU A 8 -13.11 -13.48 -10.17
CA GLU A 8 -14.12 -14.03 -9.27
C GLU A 8 -15.03 -15.07 -9.94
N ASN A 9 -15.31 -14.90 -11.24
CA ASN A 9 -16.14 -15.82 -12.00
C ASN A 9 -15.41 -17.09 -12.44
N ILE A 10 -14.07 -17.06 -12.47
CA ILE A 10 -13.24 -18.14 -13.02
C ILE A 10 -12.54 -18.91 -11.92
N GLU A 11 -11.89 -18.20 -11.00
CA GLU A 11 -11.10 -18.75 -9.90
C GLU A 11 -11.29 -17.91 -8.62
N PRO A 12 -12.46 -18.01 -7.97
CA PRO A 12 -12.76 -17.24 -6.75
C PRO A 12 -11.80 -17.55 -5.60
N SER A 13 -11.19 -18.74 -5.59
CA SER A 13 -10.23 -19.11 -4.56
C SER A 13 -8.95 -18.25 -4.61
N ALA A 14 -8.58 -17.72 -5.78
CA ALA A 14 -7.42 -16.83 -5.93
C ALA A 14 -7.64 -15.50 -5.18
N ILE A 15 -8.85 -14.93 -5.27
CA ILE A 15 -9.22 -13.71 -4.53
C ILE A 15 -9.21 -13.96 -3.02
N ASN A 16 -9.71 -15.12 -2.58
CA ASN A 16 -9.72 -15.50 -1.17
C ASN A 16 -8.32 -15.52 -0.53
N VAL A 17 -7.26 -15.81 -1.30
CA VAL A 17 -5.88 -15.75 -0.80
C VAL A 17 -5.48 -14.31 -0.47
N LEU A 18 -5.77 -13.34 -1.34
CA LEU A 18 -5.47 -11.94 -1.07
C LEU A 18 -6.34 -11.37 0.05
N LEU A 19 -7.61 -11.79 0.15
CA LEU A 19 -8.49 -11.39 1.25
C LEU A 19 -7.96 -11.86 2.61
N LYS A 20 -7.32 -13.04 2.70
CA LYS A 20 -6.67 -13.49 3.94
C LYS A 20 -5.48 -12.62 4.33
N LEU A 21 -4.74 -12.08 3.36
CA LEU A 21 -3.68 -11.10 3.64
C LEU A 21 -4.28 -9.83 4.23
N GLU A 22 -5.39 -9.32 3.68
CA GLU A 22 -6.10 -8.16 4.22
C GLU A 22 -6.64 -8.41 5.64
N GLN A 23 -7.25 -9.57 5.90
CA GLN A 23 -7.70 -9.95 7.25
C GLN A 23 -6.55 -9.96 8.27
N TYR A 24 -5.35 -10.40 7.86
CA TYR A 24 -4.17 -10.30 8.72
C TYR A 24 -3.83 -8.83 9.05
N LEU A 25 -3.99 -7.90 8.10
CA LEU A 25 -3.75 -6.46 8.32
C LEU A 25 -4.75 -5.79 9.28
N ASP A 26 -5.87 -6.44 9.60
CA ASP A 26 -6.77 -6.00 10.67
C ASP A 26 -6.19 -6.28 12.07
N THR A 27 -5.19 -7.17 12.17
CA THR A 27 -4.58 -7.60 13.44
C THR A 27 -3.24 -6.92 13.74
N VAL A 28 -2.71 -6.13 12.80
CA VAL A 28 -1.40 -5.47 12.97
C VAL A 28 -1.50 -4.19 13.79
N SER A 29 -0.37 -3.74 14.38
CA SER A 29 -0.33 -2.50 15.16
C SER A 29 -0.13 -1.24 14.31
N VAL A 30 0.07 -1.39 12.99
CA VAL A 30 0.12 -0.25 12.06
C VAL A 30 -1.29 0.36 11.97
N SER A 31 -1.42 1.65 12.27
CA SER A 31 -2.71 2.35 12.26
C SER A 31 -3.38 2.29 10.88
N LYS A 32 -4.73 2.36 10.84
CA LYS A 32 -5.48 2.30 9.57
C LYS A 32 -5.11 3.45 8.63
N THR A 33 -4.94 4.65 9.14
CA THR A 33 -4.48 5.82 8.38
C THR A 33 -3.11 5.56 7.73
N ASN A 34 -2.14 5.03 8.49
CA ASN A 34 -0.81 4.68 7.96
C ASN A 34 -0.87 3.54 6.93
N GLN A 35 -1.74 2.55 7.13
CA GLN A 35 -1.97 1.51 6.13
C GLN A 35 -2.48 2.12 4.82
N TYR A 36 -3.36 3.11 4.86
CA TYR A 36 -3.85 3.76 3.64
C TYR A 36 -2.79 4.64 2.96
N LEU A 37 -1.93 5.34 3.70
CA LEU A 37 -0.79 6.06 3.11
C LEU A 37 0.11 5.11 2.30
N ILE A 38 0.47 3.96 2.88
CA ILE A 38 1.24 2.91 2.21
C ILE A 38 0.49 2.41 0.96
N LYS A 39 -0.80 2.08 1.12
CA LYS A 39 -1.61 1.51 0.04
C LYS A 39 -1.76 2.48 -1.14
N ILE A 40 -2.00 3.76 -0.87
CA ILE A 40 -2.10 4.81 -1.89
C ILE A 40 -0.75 4.98 -2.59
N ARG A 41 0.35 5.12 -1.84
CA ARG A 41 1.67 5.38 -2.43
C ARG A 41 2.14 4.24 -3.33
N ALA A 42 2.03 2.99 -2.87
CA ALA A 42 2.38 1.82 -3.69
C ALA A 42 1.51 1.76 -4.96
N SER A 43 0.22 2.06 -4.85
CA SER A 43 -0.71 2.06 -5.99
C SER A 43 -0.41 3.16 -7.00
N GLN A 44 0.04 4.34 -6.56
CA GLN A 44 0.51 5.42 -7.43
C GLN A 44 1.73 4.98 -8.25
N ILE A 45 2.72 4.33 -7.62
CA ILE A 45 3.93 3.83 -8.29
C ILE A 45 3.56 2.73 -9.30
N ASN A 46 2.68 1.81 -8.92
CA ASN A 46 2.27 0.69 -9.78
C ASN A 46 1.21 1.08 -10.84
N GLY A 47 0.68 2.31 -10.82
CA GLY A 47 -0.34 2.78 -11.75
C GLY A 47 -1.71 2.08 -11.60
N CYS A 48 -2.05 1.56 -10.41
CA CYS A 48 -3.37 0.96 -10.17
C CYS A 48 -4.42 2.03 -9.85
N THR A 49 -5.08 2.60 -10.85
CA THR A 49 -6.10 3.67 -10.67
C THR A 49 -7.27 3.25 -9.77
N TYR A 50 -7.76 2.02 -9.91
CA TYR A 50 -8.81 1.48 -9.03
C TYR A 50 -8.36 1.44 -7.56
N CYS A 51 -7.15 0.96 -7.31
CA CYS A 51 -6.61 0.86 -5.96
C CYS A 51 -6.39 2.26 -5.35
N ILE A 52 -5.95 3.23 -6.15
CA ILE A 52 -5.82 4.63 -5.72
C ILE A 52 -7.19 5.17 -5.30
N ASP A 53 -8.21 5.08 -6.16
CA ASP A 53 -9.56 5.57 -5.84
C ASP A 53 -10.12 4.94 -4.55
N MET A 54 -10.10 3.62 -4.48
CA MET A 54 -10.65 2.87 -3.34
C MET A 54 -9.94 3.23 -2.03
N HIS A 55 -8.61 3.24 -2.02
CA HIS A 55 -7.86 3.53 -0.81
C HIS A 55 -7.89 5.01 -0.42
N SER A 56 -8.00 5.93 -1.38
CA SER A 56 -8.24 7.34 -1.08
C SER A 56 -9.59 7.54 -0.41
N ARG A 57 -10.67 6.91 -0.89
CA ARG A 57 -12.00 6.99 -0.24
C ARG A 57 -11.97 6.45 1.19
N HIS A 58 -11.37 5.28 1.40
CA HIS A 58 -11.25 4.75 2.75
C HIS A 58 -10.34 5.60 3.63
N ALA A 59 -9.26 6.20 3.12
CA ALA A 59 -8.43 7.12 3.90
C ALA A 59 -9.25 8.29 4.45
N LEU A 60 -10.11 8.89 3.61
CA LEU A 60 -11.01 9.97 4.01
C LEU A 60 -11.99 9.51 5.10
N GLU A 61 -12.57 8.31 4.98
CA GLU A 61 -13.45 7.73 6.01
C GLU A 61 -12.75 7.54 7.36
N PHE A 62 -11.44 7.32 7.35
CA PHE A 62 -10.60 7.18 8.54
C PHE A 62 -9.93 8.50 9.00
N GLY A 63 -10.40 9.64 8.48
CA GLY A 63 -10.00 10.97 8.96
C GLY A 63 -8.77 11.58 8.30
N GLU A 64 -8.31 11.01 7.17
CA GLU A 64 -7.26 11.63 6.37
C GLU A 64 -7.79 12.88 5.63
N MET A 65 -6.89 13.80 5.28
CA MET A 65 -7.26 15.04 4.58
C MET A 65 -7.10 14.89 3.07
N PRO A 66 -8.07 15.36 2.24
CA PRO A 66 -7.96 15.33 0.78
C PRO A 66 -6.66 15.95 0.26
N GLU A 67 -6.26 17.09 0.82
CA GLU A 67 -5.05 17.80 0.40
C GLU A 67 -3.79 16.98 0.69
N ARG A 68 -3.76 16.22 1.80
CA ARG A 68 -2.63 15.35 2.13
C ARG A 68 -2.54 14.17 1.16
N ILE A 69 -3.68 13.59 0.77
CA ILE A 69 -3.73 12.47 -0.18
C ILE A 69 -3.09 12.87 -1.52
N ASP A 70 -3.40 14.06 -2.03
CA ASP A 70 -2.81 14.58 -3.28
C ASP A 70 -1.30 14.75 -3.17
N LEU A 71 -0.81 15.14 -2.00
CA LEU A 71 0.63 15.35 -1.73
C LEU A 71 1.42 14.05 -1.59
N ILE A 72 0.79 12.89 -1.35
CA ILE A 72 1.49 11.60 -1.17
C ILE A 72 2.43 11.29 -2.33
N SER A 73 2.02 11.59 -3.57
CA SER A 73 2.83 11.32 -4.76
C SER A 73 4.14 12.12 -4.80
N ASN A 74 4.19 13.24 -4.08
CA ASN A 74 5.29 14.20 -4.04
C ASN A 74 5.72 14.51 -2.60
N TRP A 75 5.58 13.53 -1.70
CA TRP A 75 5.78 13.72 -0.26
C TRP A 75 7.19 14.22 0.10
N ARG A 76 8.21 13.85 -0.68
CA ARG A 76 9.61 14.29 -0.49
C ARG A 76 9.80 15.80 -0.63
N ASN A 77 8.94 16.47 -1.41
CA ASN A 77 8.93 17.92 -1.55
C ASN A 77 7.94 18.61 -0.60
N ASN A 78 7.20 17.83 0.20
CA ASN A 78 6.16 18.28 1.13
C ASN A 78 6.34 17.64 2.51
N THR A 79 7.58 17.50 2.97
CA THR A 79 7.91 16.81 4.23
C THR A 79 7.23 17.44 5.44
N ASN A 80 6.97 18.75 5.43
CA ASN A 80 6.27 19.43 6.52
C ASN A 80 4.79 18.99 6.66
N SER A 81 4.23 18.38 5.62
CA SER A 81 2.90 17.79 5.71
C SER A 81 2.98 16.48 6.48
N PHE A 82 4.02 15.66 6.33
CA PHE A 82 4.05 14.30 6.88
C PHE A 82 4.92 14.18 8.14
N SER A 83 4.49 13.41 9.13
CA SER A 83 5.31 13.14 10.32
C SER A 83 6.57 12.34 9.97
N GLU A 84 7.56 12.29 10.88
CA GLU A 84 8.76 11.46 10.67
C GLU A 84 8.39 9.97 10.48
N GLU A 85 7.41 9.49 11.24
CA GLU A 85 6.83 8.15 11.09
C GLU A 85 6.30 7.94 9.67
N GLU A 86 5.46 8.86 9.18
CA GLU A 86 4.83 8.76 7.85
C GLU A 86 5.86 8.83 6.73
N GLN A 87 6.85 9.73 6.84
CA GLN A 87 7.95 9.82 5.89
C GLN A 87 8.75 8.52 5.80
N LEU A 88 9.00 7.87 6.95
CA LEU A 88 9.69 6.58 6.98
C LEU A 88 8.84 5.47 6.33
N LEU A 89 7.54 5.44 6.60
CA LEU A 89 6.61 4.50 5.95
C LEU A 89 6.56 4.70 4.43
N LEU A 90 6.49 5.95 3.95
CA LEU A 90 6.47 6.27 2.53
C LEU A 90 7.80 5.88 1.85
N ALA A 91 8.94 6.13 2.50
CA ALA A 91 10.24 5.71 1.98
C ALA A 91 10.36 4.18 1.88
N VAL A 92 9.97 3.45 2.92
CA VAL A 92 9.97 1.98 2.92
C VAL A 92 9.04 1.43 1.85
N THR A 93 7.87 2.05 1.69
CA THR A 93 6.90 1.68 0.66
C THR A 93 7.50 1.82 -0.74
N GLU A 94 8.21 2.91 -1.02
CA GLU A 94 8.86 3.14 -2.31
C GLU A 94 9.91 2.07 -2.62
N GLU A 95 10.85 1.81 -1.70
CA GLU A 95 11.94 0.85 -1.95
C GLU A 95 11.45 -0.60 -2.09
N ILE A 96 10.43 -1.00 -1.33
CA ILE A 96 9.83 -2.34 -1.46
C ILE A 96 8.99 -2.44 -2.73
N THR A 97 8.27 -1.39 -3.13
CA THR A 97 7.47 -1.42 -4.35
C THR A 97 8.37 -1.47 -5.59
N LEU A 98 9.46 -0.70 -5.60
CA LEU A 98 10.51 -0.67 -6.64
C LEU A 98 11.58 -1.74 -6.38
N ILE A 99 11.17 -2.95 -5.99
CA ILE A 99 12.07 -4.05 -5.63
C ILE A 99 13.07 -4.40 -6.74
N ASN A 100 12.73 -4.15 -8.00
CA ASN A 100 13.58 -4.42 -9.15
C ASN A 100 14.78 -3.46 -9.27
N GLU A 101 14.79 -2.33 -8.55
CA GLU A 101 15.91 -1.40 -8.55
C GLU A 101 17.01 -1.87 -7.59
N LYS A 102 16.66 -1.97 -6.30
CA LYS A 102 17.61 -2.36 -5.24
C LYS A 102 16.96 -3.08 -4.04
N GLY A 103 15.62 -3.13 -3.98
CA GLY A 103 14.90 -3.58 -2.78
C GLY A 103 15.05 -2.62 -1.60
N LEU A 104 14.52 -3.03 -0.43
CA LEU A 104 14.69 -2.26 0.80
C LEU A 104 16.17 -2.24 1.20
N SER A 105 16.78 -1.06 1.21
CA SER A 105 18.18 -0.88 1.57
C SER A 105 18.45 -1.16 3.05
N ASP A 106 19.65 -1.66 3.37
CA ASP A 106 20.07 -1.96 4.75
C ASP A 106 19.95 -0.75 5.67
N ASP A 107 20.31 0.44 5.18
CA ASP A 107 20.20 1.68 5.96
C ASP A 107 18.75 2.02 6.30
N LEU A 108 17.83 1.89 5.33
CA LEU A 108 16.42 2.17 5.55
C LEU A 108 15.79 1.09 6.43
N TYR A 109 16.10 -0.18 6.19
CA TYR A 109 15.70 -1.30 7.05
C TYR A 109 16.08 -1.06 8.51
N ARG A 110 17.35 -0.72 8.78
CA ARG A 110 17.83 -0.45 10.14
C ARG A 110 17.14 0.74 10.79
N LYS A 111 16.86 1.81 10.03
CA LYS A 111 16.11 2.97 10.53
C LYS A 111 14.67 2.58 10.88
N THR A 112 14.00 1.81 10.02
CA THR A 112 12.65 1.29 10.25
C THR A 112 12.61 0.39 11.47
N GLU A 113 13.56 -0.55 11.61
CA GLU A 113 13.64 -1.42 12.78
C GLU A 113 13.89 -0.63 14.07
N LEU A 114 14.77 0.37 14.04
CA LEU A 114 15.05 1.21 15.21
C LEU A 114 13.83 2.03 15.64
N PHE A 115 13.06 2.56 14.68
CA PHE A 115 11.91 3.42 14.95
C PHE A 115 10.67 2.62 15.40
N PHE A 116 10.36 1.51 14.71
CA PHE A 116 9.12 0.75 14.91
C PHE A 116 9.31 -0.54 15.73
N GLY A 117 10.56 -0.98 15.90
CA GLY A 117 10.87 -2.30 16.40
C GLY A 117 10.64 -3.41 15.38
N GLN A 118 11.14 -4.60 15.68
CA GLN A 118 11.12 -5.76 14.78
C GLN A 118 9.72 -6.18 14.37
N LYS A 119 8.80 -6.29 15.34
CA LYS A 119 7.44 -6.78 15.09
C LYS A 119 6.68 -5.87 14.13
N GLN A 120 6.68 -4.56 14.39
CA GLN A 120 5.94 -3.62 13.54
C GLN A 120 6.64 -3.40 12.19
N THR A 121 7.96 -3.53 12.12
CA THR A 121 8.70 -3.55 10.84
C THR A 121 8.21 -4.67 9.92
N VAL A 122 8.07 -5.90 10.45
CA VAL A 122 7.50 -7.02 9.68
C VAL A 122 6.08 -6.70 9.22
N GLN A 123 5.27 -6.09 10.08
CA GLN A 123 3.89 -5.72 9.74
C GLN A 123 3.83 -4.66 8.64
N ILE A 124 4.69 -3.62 8.68
CA ILE A 124 4.80 -2.60 7.63
C ILE A 124 5.15 -3.26 6.29
N VAL A 125 6.14 -4.15 6.27
CA VAL A 125 6.52 -4.91 5.07
C VAL A 125 5.33 -5.72 4.55
N MET A 126 4.56 -6.37 5.43
CA MET A 126 3.35 -7.11 5.04
C MET A 126 2.24 -6.22 4.45
N VAL A 127 2.07 -4.98 4.95
CA VAL A 127 1.14 -4.02 4.34
C VAL A 127 1.58 -3.70 2.91
N VAL A 128 2.87 -3.41 2.70
CA VAL A 128 3.43 -3.08 1.38
C VAL A 128 3.31 -4.26 0.41
N ILE A 129 3.62 -5.49 0.86
CA ILE A 129 3.47 -6.70 0.05
C ILE A 129 2.02 -6.91 -0.37
N THR A 130 1.08 -6.77 0.57
CA THR A 130 -0.34 -7.01 0.32
C THR A 130 -0.88 -6.07 -0.77
N ILE A 131 -0.57 -4.77 -0.68
CA ILE A 131 -0.99 -3.84 -1.74
C ILE A 131 -0.29 -4.09 -3.07
N ASN A 132 0.99 -4.45 -3.05
CA ASN A 132 1.73 -4.78 -4.27
C ASN A 132 1.14 -6.02 -4.97
N ALA A 133 0.60 -6.99 -4.22
CA ALA A 133 -0.12 -8.13 -4.76
C ALA A 133 -1.45 -7.70 -5.40
N TRP A 134 -2.25 -6.88 -4.72
CA TRP A 134 -3.50 -6.34 -5.27
C TRP A 134 -3.28 -5.51 -6.53
N ASN A 135 -2.29 -4.61 -6.53
CA ASN A 135 -1.97 -3.81 -7.70
C ASN A 135 -1.63 -4.69 -8.91
N ARG A 136 -0.78 -5.72 -8.73
CA ARG A 136 -0.41 -6.66 -9.79
C ARG A 136 -1.62 -7.40 -10.33
N LEU A 137 -2.51 -7.86 -9.44
CA LEU A 137 -3.73 -8.54 -9.84
C LEU A 137 -4.63 -7.63 -10.69
N VAL A 138 -4.99 -6.46 -10.16
CA VAL A 138 -5.93 -5.53 -10.81
C VAL A 138 -5.37 -5.02 -12.15
N VAL A 139 -4.10 -4.62 -12.20
CA VAL A 139 -3.46 -4.14 -13.43
C VAL A 139 -3.34 -5.25 -14.47
N SER A 140 -3.02 -6.48 -14.06
CA SER A 140 -2.87 -7.63 -14.98
C SER A 140 -4.20 -8.04 -15.62
N PHE A 141 -5.32 -7.91 -14.93
CA PHE A 141 -6.63 -8.31 -15.47
C PHE A 141 -7.48 -7.14 -15.96
N LYS A 142 -7.06 -5.89 -15.72
CA LYS A 142 -7.87 -4.69 -15.97
C LYS A 142 -9.27 -4.85 -15.36
N SER A 143 -9.33 -5.46 -14.19
CA SER A 143 -10.55 -5.80 -13.48
C SER A 143 -10.32 -5.59 -11.99
N ALA A 144 -11.29 -4.93 -11.36
CA ALA A 144 -11.40 -4.88 -9.92
C ALA A 144 -12.23 -6.06 -9.41
N PRO A 145 -12.02 -6.50 -8.15
CA PRO A 145 -13.00 -7.30 -7.43
C PRO A 145 -14.37 -6.61 -7.44
N THR A 146 -15.46 -7.36 -7.60
CA THR A 146 -16.81 -6.81 -7.42
C THR A 146 -17.19 -6.91 -5.95
N HIS A 147 -17.70 -5.80 -5.39
CA HIS A 147 -18.10 -5.70 -3.99
C HIS A 147 -19.29 -6.61 -3.66
#